data_AF-A0A0B8QBK2-F1
#
_entry.id   AF-A0A0B8QBK2-F1
#
_cell.length_a   1.000
_cell.length_b   1.000
_cell.length_c   1.000
_cell.angle_alpha   90.00
_cell.angle_beta   90.00
_cell.angle_gamma   90.00
#
_symmetry.space_group_name_H-M   'P 1'
#
loop_
_entity.id
_entity.type
_entity.pdbx_description
1 polymer ?
#
loop_
_entity_poly.entity_id
_entity_poly.type
_entity_poly.pdbx_seq_one_letter_code
_entity_poly.pdbx_strand_id
1 'polypeptide(L)'
;MTENFVRLSYPLALVCLLSFIFELYRYFKIQTDWIALISMSLMVATGLMFSFYFVPEIVHLQAQGPEVTQSPMFGSLHKTSEISFKITAISGLILAYRNLMKLKG
;
A
#
# COMPACT_ATOMS: atom_id res chain seq x y z
N MET A 1 8.85 17.20 2.13
CA MET A 1 8.58 15.89 1.48
C MET A 1 7.54 15.08 2.25
N THR A 2 7.53 15.15 3.58
CA THR A 2 6.65 14.36 4.45
C THR A 2 5.17 14.65 4.31
N GLU A 3 4.79 15.91 4.10
CA GLU A 3 3.37 16.27 4.02
C GLU A 3 2.64 15.58 2.87
N ASN A 4 3.29 15.45 1.70
CA ASN A 4 2.72 14.72 0.56
C ASN A 4 2.58 13.23 0.86
N PHE A 5 3.56 12.62 1.54
CA PHE A 5 3.51 11.21 1.95
C PHE A 5 2.38 10.94 2.95
N VAL A 6 2.20 11.83 3.93
CA VAL A 6 1.11 11.76 4.90
C VAL A 6 -0.24 11.96 4.22
N ARG A 7 -0.37 12.97 3.35
CA ARG A 7 -1.62 13.20 2.60
C ARG A 7 -1.95 12.03 1.65
N LEU A 8 -0.95 11.33 1.13
CA LEU A 8 -1.11 10.16 0.27
C LEU A 8 -1.51 8.89 1.05
N SER A 9 -1.08 8.75 2.31
CA SER A 9 -1.37 7.54 3.10
C SER A 9 -2.85 7.38 3.41
N TYR A 10 -3.58 8.45 3.69
CA TYR A 10 -5.02 8.40 3.97
C TYR A 10 -5.87 7.82 2.81
N PRO A 11 -5.81 8.37 1.58
CA PRO A 11 -6.55 7.81 0.46
C PRO A 11 -6.04 6.42 0.07
N LEU A 12 -4.73 6.15 0.22
CA LEU A 12 -4.19 4.80 -0.06
C LEU A 12 -4.78 3.75 0.90
N ALA A 13 -4.84 4.06 2.20
CA ALA A 13 -5.44 3.19 3.20
C ALA A 13 -6.94 2.96 2.93
N LEU A 14 -7.66 4.03 2.53
CA LEU A 14 -9.06 3.91 2.13
C LEU A 14 -9.24 3.01 0.91
N VAL A 15 -8.42 3.17 -0.12
CA VAL A 15 -8.44 2.31 -1.32
C VAL A 15 -8.13 0.87 -0.95
N CYS A 16 -7.13 0.61 -0.09
CA CYS A 16 -6.84 -0.74 0.40
C CYS A 16 -8.04 -1.36 1.12
N LEU A 17 -8.71 -0.60 1.99
CA LEU A 17 -9.89 -1.06 2.70
C LEU A 17 -11.05 -1.39 1.75
N LEU A 18 -11.35 -0.50 0.80
CA LEU A 18 -12.40 -0.71 -0.19
C LEU A 18 -12.10 -1.91 -1.10
N SER A 19 -10.86 -2.03 -1.58
CA SER A 19 -10.42 -3.18 -2.39
C SER A 19 -10.49 -4.49 -1.61
N PHE A 20 -10.13 -4.48 -0.32
CA PHE A 20 -10.25 -5.64 0.55
C PHE A 20 -11.71 -6.09 0.70
N ILE A 21 -12.61 -5.17 1.05
CA ILE A 21 -14.05 -5.46 1.22
C ILE A 21 -14.64 -5.98 -0.10
N PHE A 22 -14.33 -5.32 -1.22
CA PHE A 22 -14.83 -5.71 -2.54
C PHE A 22 -14.37 -7.12 -2.93
N GLU A 23 -13.08 -7.41 -2.82
CA GLU A 23 -12.55 -8.72 -3.23
C GLU A 23 -12.99 -9.83 -2.27
N LEU A 24 -13.12 -9.53 -0.96
CA LEU A 24 -13.65 -10.47 0.03
C LEU A 24 -15.11 -10.84 -0.28
N TYR A 25 -15.94 -9.87 -0.65
CA TYR A 25 -17.32 -10.13 -1.09
C TYR A 25 -17.36 -11.07 -2.31
N ARG A 26 -16.49 -10.85 -3.30
CA ARG A 26 -16.41 -11.71 -4.50
C ARG A 26 -15.85 -13.10 -4.21
N TYR A 27 -14.93 -13.20 -3.26
CA TYR A 27 -14.40 -14.47 -2.80
C TYR A 27 -15.52 -15.36 -2.23
N PHE A 28 -16.39 -14.81 -1.39
CA PHE A 28 -17.56 -15.53 -0.86
C PHE A 28 -18.58 -15.92 -1.94
N LYS A 29 -18.62 -15.22 -3.08
CA LYS A 29 -19.45 -15.56 -4.24
C LYS A 29 -18.78 -16.55 -5.21
N ILE A 30 -17.57 -17.04 -4.91
CA ILE A 30 -16.78 -17.96 -5.75
C ILE A 30 -16.49 -17.36 -7.15
N GLN A 31 -16.39 -16.03 -7.23
CA GLN A 31 -16.10 -15.31 -8.50
C GLN A 31 -14.65 -14.83 -8.60
N THR A 32 -13.83 -15.14 -7.59
CA THR A 32 -12.47 -14.66 -7.45
C THR A 32 -11.45 -15.65 -8.01
N ASP A 33 -10.37 -15.13 -8.57
CA ASP A 33 -9.27 -15.87 -9.19
C ASP A 33 -8.03 -15.78 -8.30
N TRP A 34 -7.15 -16.78 -8.34
CA TRP A 34 -5.95 -16.84 -7.51
C TRP A 34 -5.03 -15.62 -7.67
N ILE A 35 -4.87 -15.09 -8.89
CA ILE A 35 -4.08 -13.89 -9.16
C ILE A 35 -4.72 -12.68 -8.49
N ALA A 36 -6.06 -12.58 -8.49
CA ALA A 36 -6.77 -11.49 -7.80
C ALA A 36 -6.57 -11.58 -6.28
N LEU A 37 -6.62 -12.78 -5.68
CA LEU A 37 -6.38 -12.96 -4.24
C LEU A 37 -4.95 -12.59 -3.83
N ILE A 38 -3.95 -13.04 -4.60
CA ILE A 38 -2.54 -12.74 -4.33
C ILE A 38 -2.31 -11.24 -4.48
N SER A 39 -2.83 -10.64 -5.55
CA SER A 39 -2.69 -9.20 -5.81
C SER A 39 -3.36 -8.35 -4.74
N MET A 40 -4.57 -8.74 -4.31
CA MET A 40 -5.28 -8.07 -3.22
C MET A 40 -4.51 -8.20 -1.90
N SER A 41 -4.06 -9.39 -1.55
CA SER A 41 -3.30 -9.62 -0.32
C SER A 41 -2.02 -8.79 -0.28
N LEU A 42 -1.24 -8.78 -1.38
CA LEU A 42 -0.02 -7.99 -1.48
C LEU A 42 -0.29 -6.49 -1.42
N MET A 43 -1.28 -6.01 -2.16
CA MET A 43 -1.70 -4.61 -2.17
C MET A 43 -2.09 -4.15 -0.77
N VAL A 44 -2.97 -4.90 -0.10
CA VAL A 44 -3.48 -4.52 1.24
C VAL A 44 -2.36 -4.59 2.28
N ALA A 45 -1.58 -5.68 2.31
CA ALA A 45 -0.51 -5.82 3.29
C ALA A 45 0.53 -4.70 3.17
N THR A 46 1.03 -4.45 1.96
CA THR A 46 2.06 -3.42 1.74
C THR A 46 1.52 -1.99 1.81
N GLY A 47 0.25 -1.78 1.45
CA GLY A 47 -0.40 -0.47 1.53
C GLY A 47 -0.73 -0.06 2.97
N LEU A 48 -1.16 -1.01 3.80
CA LEU A 48 -1.34 -0.78 5.24
C LEU A 48 0.01 -0.60 5.95
N MET A 49 1.04 -1.38 5.60
CA MET A 49 2.39 -1.19 6.14
C MET A 49 2.97 0.18 5.77
N PHE A 50 2.77 0.64 4.53
CA PHE A 50 3.11 2.01 4.13
C PHE A 50 2.39 3.05 5.01
N SER A 51 1.07 2.90 5.16
CA SER A 51 0.23 3.93 5.77
C SER A 51 0.34 4.01 7.29
N PHE A 52 0.45 2.87 7.97
CA PHE A 52 0.38 2.76 9.43
C PHE A 52 1.72 2.47 10.11
N TYR A 53 2.75 2.05 9.36
CA TYR A 53 4.08 1.78 9.91
C TYR A 53 5.11 2.76 9.37
N PHE A 54 5.37 2.77 8.06
CA PHE A 54 6.46 3.58 7.52
C PHE A 54 6.21 5.09 7.60
N VAL A 55 5.01 5.55 7.22
CA VAL A 55 4.72 6.99 7.23
C VAL A 55 4.82 7.59 8.65
N PRO A 56 4.19 7.01 9.69
CA PRO A 56 4.34 7.51 11.06
C PRO A 56 5.79 7.49 11.54
N GLU A 57 6.54 6.42 11.27
CA GLU A 57 7.93 6.29 11.70
C GLU A 57 8.85 7.32 11.02
N ILE A 58 8.68 7.54 9.71
CA ILE A 58 9.43 8.56 8.96
C ILE A 58 9.13 9.96 9.49
N VAL A 59 7.87 10.26 9.79
CA VAL A 59 7.47 11.56 10.39
C VAL A 59 8.10 11.72 11.77
N HIS A 60 8.10 10.67 12.59
CA HIS A 60 8.70 10.69 13.92
C HIS A 60 10.21 10.96 13.85
N LEU A 61 10.94 10.23 13.00
CA LEU A 61 12.40 10.41 12.84
C LEU A 61 12.76 11.78 12.27
N GLN A 62 11.93 12.34 11.39
CA GLN A 62 12.16 13.70 10.87
C GLN A 62 11.96 14.79 11.93
N ALA A 63 11.05 14.56 12.90
CA ALA A 63 10.85 15.50 14.00
C ALA A 63 12.04 15.56 14.97
N GLN A 64 12.91 14.54 14.97
CA GLN A 64 14.11 14.48 15.82
C GLN A 64 15.29 15.31 15.28
N GLY A 65 15.18 15.88 14.08
CA GLY A 65 16.16 16.82 13.53
C GLY A 65 17.16 16.21 12.53
N PRO A 66 18.10 17.05 12.04
CA PRO A 66 18.91 16.72 10.86
C PRO A 66 19.85 15.52 11.06
N GLU A 67 20.42 15.37 12.26
CA GLU A 67 21.36 14.29 12.58
C GLU A 67 20.76 12.91 12.35
N VAL A 68 19.49 12.72 12.72
CA VAL A 68 18.76 11.46 12.54
C VAL A 68 18.40 11.24 11.07
N THR A 69 17.99 12.29 10.35
CA THR A 69 17.61 12.19 8.93
C THR A 69 18.78 11.91 7.98
N GLN A 70 20.01 12.22 8.39
CA GLN A 70 21.22 11.91 7.63
C GLN A 70 21.80 10.53 7.98
N SER A 71 21.21 9.83 8.95
CA SER A 71 21.68 8.52 9.35
C SER A 71 21.41 7.46 8.26
N PRO A 72 22.28 6.43 8.14
CA PRO A 72 22.03 5.28 7.26
C PRO A 72 20.72 4.55 7.59
N MET A 73 20.29 4.59 8.85
CA MET A 73 19.04 4.00 9.33
C MET A 73 17.83 4.71 8.70
N PHE A 74 17.79 6.05 8.72
CA PHE A 74 16.71 6.79 8.09
C PHE A 74 16.67 6.54 6.57
N GLY A 75 17.83 6.52 5.92
CA GLY A 75 17.92 6.24 4.48
C GLY A 75 17.38 4.85 4.09
N SER A 76 17.67 3.82 4.88
CA SER A 76 17.16 2.46 4.63
C SER A 76 15.66 2.37 4.88
N LEU A 77 15.14 3.00 5.94
CA LEU A 77 13.71 3.05 6.23
C LEU A 77 12.93 3.76 5.12
N HIS A 78 13.40 4.94 4.70
CA HIS A 78 12.76 5.71 3.63
C HIS A 78 12.72 4.92 2.33
N LYS A 79 13.85 4.32 1.91
CA LYS A 79 13.93 3.50 0.71
C LYS A 79 13.00 2.27 0.78
N THR A 80 12.89 1.65 1.94
CA THR A 80 12.00 0.49 2.15
C THR A 80 10.53 0.91 2.02
N SER A 81 10.17 2.09 2.54
CA SER A 81 8.81 2.64 2.38
C SER A 81 8.44 2.85 0.91
N GLU A 82 9.37 3.33 0.09
CA GLU A 82 9.16 3.51 -1.36
C GLU A 82 8.94 2.17 -2.06
N ILE A 83 9.67 1.13 -1.66
CA ILE A 83 9.47 -0.22 -2.19
C ILE A 83 8.09 -0.74 -1.80
N SER A 84 7.68 -0.57 -0.55
CA SER A 84 6.35 -0.95 -0.07
C SER A 84 5.24 -0.27 -0.89
N PHE A 85 5.39 1.03 -1.15
CA PHE A 85 4.46 1.78 -1.98
C PHE A 85 4.42 1.27 -3.44
N LYS A 86 5.57 0.99 -4.04
CA LYS A 86 5.64 0.45 -5.42
C LYS A 86 4.97 -0.91 -5.53
N ILE A 87 5.18 -1.80 -4.55
CA ILE A 87 4.49 -3.10 -4.50
C ILE A 87 2.99 -2.88 -4.39
N THR A 88 2.54 -2.00 -3.50
CA THR A 88 1.11 -1.65 -3.34
C THR A 88 0.51 -1.21 -4.67
N ALA A 89 1.16 -0.27 -5.36
CA ALA A 89 0.68 0.29 -6.61
C ALA A 89 0.62 -0.76 -7.73
N ILE A 90 1.68 -1.54 -7.92
CA ILE A 90 1.73 -2.58 -8.96
C ILE A 90 0.69 -3.67 -8.71
N SER A 91 0.60 -4.17 -7.47
CA SER A 91 -0.40 -5.16 -7.10
C SER A 91 -1.83 -4.64 -7.25
N GLY A 92 -2.07 -3.37 -6.91
CA GLY A 92 -3.37 -2.72 -7.12
C GLY A 92 -3.75 -2.57 -8.59
N LEU A 93 -2.79 -2.22 -9.45
CA LEU A 93 -3.02 -2.16 -10.90
C LEU A 93 -3.36 -3.55 -11.48
N ILE A 94 -2.64 -4.59 -11.05
CA ILE A 94 -2.93 -5.97 -11.47
C ILE A 94 -4.32 -6.38 -10.99
N LEU A 95 -4.67 -6.10 -9.73
CA LEU A 95 -6.00 -6.41 -9.18
C LEU A 95 -7.11 -5.72 -9.98
N ALA A 96 -6.97 -4.41 -10.22
CA ALA A 96 -7.92 -3.62 -10.98
C ALA A 96 -8.09 -4.17 -12.40
N TYR A 97 -6.98 -4.48 -13.08
CA TYR A 97 -7.00 -5.07 -14.42
C TYR A 97 -7.74 -6.42 -14.45
N ARG A 98 -7.43 -7.33 -13.52
CA ARG A 98 -8.09 -8.64 -13.43
C ARG A 98 -9.59 -8.49 -13.16
N ASN A 99 -9.97 -7.53 -12.34
CA ASN A 99 -11.38 -7.27 -12.03
C ASN A 99 -12.15 -6.68 -13.21
N LEU A 100 -11.52 -5.79 -13.99
CA LEU A 100 -12.10 -5.24 -15.22
C LEU A 100 -12.30 -6.31 -16.31
N MET A 101 -11.34 -7.22 -16.47
CA MET A 101 -11.48 -8.32 -17.46
C MET A 101 -12.66 -9.23 -17.16
N LYS A 102 -12.91 -9.53 -15.88
CA LYS A 102 -14.03 -10.37 -15.44
C LYS A 102 -15.40 -9.69 -15.51
N LEU A 103 -15.46 -8.37 -15.69
CA LEU A 103 -16.72 -7.65 -15.90
C LEU A 103 -17.16 -7.66 -17.36
N LYS A 104 -16.25 -7.98 -18.30
CA LYS A 104 -16.51 -7.95 -19.75
C LYS A 104 -16.79 -9.33 -20.36
N GLY A 105 -16.54 -10.41 -19.63
CA GLY A 105 -16.83 -11.79 -20.05
C GLY A 105 -17.99 -12.35 -19.25
#